data_AF-A0A172XVK3-F1
#
_entry.id   AF-A0A172XVK3-F1
#
_cell.length_a   1.000
_cell.length_b   1.000
_cell.length_c   1.000
_cell.angle_alpha   90.00
_cell.angle_beta   90.00
_cell.angle_gamma   90.00
#
_symmetry.space_group_name_H-M   'P 1'
#
loop_
_entity.id
_entity.type
_entity.pdbx_description
1 polymer ?
#
loop_
_entity_poly.entity_id
_entity_poly.type
_entity_poly.pdbx_seq_one_letter_code
_entity_poly.pdbx_strand_id
1 'polypeptide(L)'
;MFFWSCNSQKQIAESNFYEEDENINLYAFVGKKISIEEILNNKQKIKDPNSNDSIIIVNLDQEFKCNYQILQNVFNKINKHTIEFEAYDHYGTPDFKNYEYILLYLSKDTDGKFTYMKYQFDALKSTNKGFKGRNGKSIKKLFLNKKNTTLKERISFYTENNNTNNIGYAPYNKKPKRTCLA
;
A
#
# COMPACT_ATOMS: atom_id res chain seq x y z
N MET A 1 -32.12 9.74 -36.83
CA MET A 1 -30.66 9.72 -36.65
C MET A 1 -30.41 9.75 -35.13
N PHE A 2 -30.22 8.58 -34.51
CA PHE A 2 -30.09 8.48 -33.05
C PHE A 2 -28.67 8.86 -32.63
N PHE A 3 -28.53 9.99 -31.92
CA PHE A 3 -27.27 10.44 -31.33
C PHE A 3 -27.00 9.63 -30.06
N TRP A 4 -26.14 8.61 -30.16
CA TRP A 4 -25.66 7.86 -29.00
C TRP A 4 -24.13 7.85 -28.98
N SER A 5 -23.53 9.00 -28.67
CA SER A 5 -22.08 9.07 -28.46
C SER A 5 -21.73 10.19 -27.49
N CYS A 6 -21.88 9.91 -26.19
CA CYS A 6 -21.26 10.72 -25.13
C CYS A 6 -20.89 9.89 -23.88
N ASN A 7 -21.42 8.66 -23.76
CA ASN A 7 -21.19 7.82 -22.59
C ASN A 7 -19.88 7.00 -22.65
N SER A 8 -19.31 6.78 -23.85
CA SER A 8 -18.05 6.04 -24.02
C SER A 8 -16.83 6.87 -23.62
N GLN A 9 -16.76 8.13 -24.05
CA GLN A 9 -15.64 9.04 -23.75
C GLN A 9 -15.53 9.34 -22.26
N LYS A 10 -16.66 9.60 -21.57
CA LYS A 10 -16.68 9.78 -20.11
C LYS A 10 -16.15 8.56 -19.36
N GLN A 11 -16.50 7.35 -19.81
CA GLN A 11 -16.04 6.12 -19.19
C GLN A 11 -14.55 5.83 -19.42
N ILE A 12 -14.00 6.24 -20.56
CA ILE A 12 -12.56 6.14 -20.86
C ILE A 12 -11.75 7.19 -20.07
N ALA A 13 -12.29 8.40 -19.90
CA ALA A 13 -11.68 9.40 -19.04
C ALA A 13 -11.67 8.96 -17.56
N GLU A 14 -12.74 8.28 -17.09
CA GLU A 14 -12.79 7.69 -15.75
C GLU A 14 -11.87 6.48 -15.56
N SER A 15 -11.57 5.74 -16.63
CA SER A 15 -10.57 4.65 -16.56
C SER A 15 -9.17 5.20 -16.45
N ASN A 16 -8.84 6.32 -17.10
CA ASN A 16 -7.49 6.92 -17.14
C ASN A 16 -7.24 7.96 -16.04
N PHE A 17 -7.95 7.86 -14.92
CA PHE A 17 -7.81 8.79 -13.80
C PHE A 17 -6.39 8.77 -13.23
N TYR A 18 -5.85 9.97 -13.02
CA TYR A 18 -4.54 10.24 -12.42
C TYR A 18 -4.59 11.55 -11.63
N GLU A 19 -3.97 11.57 -10.47
CA GLU A 19 -3.71 12.76 -9.65
C GLU A 19 -2.26 12.72 -9.17
N GLU A 20 -1.70 13.87 -8.78
CA GLU A 20 -0.33 13.97 -8.28
C GLU A 20 -0.26 15.03 -7.18
N ASP A 21 0.44 14.69 -6.11
CA ASP A 21 0.84 15.59 -5.04
C ASP A 21 2.07 14.99 -4.37
N GLU A 22 3.25 15.47 -4.78
CA GLU A 22 4.55 14.96 -4.34
C GLU A 22 4.80 15.22 -2.84
N ASN A 23 4.01 16.09 -2.18
CA ASN A 23 4.11 16.31 -0.74
C ASN A 23 3.47 15.18 0.08
N ILE A 24 2.68 14.32 -0.58
CA ILE A 24 2.03 13.18 0.05
C ILE A 24 2.83 11.92 -0.30
N ASN A 25 3.38 11.25 0.73
CA ASN A 25 4.04 9.95 0.56
C ASN A 25 3.00 8.83 0.36
N LEU A 26 2.35 8.86 -0.79
CA LEU A 26 1.39 7.88 -1.27
C LEU A 26 1.66 7.67 -2.75
N TYR A 27 1.72 6.41 -3.15
CA TYR A 27 1.75 6.01 -4.55
C TYR A 27 0.61 5.02 -4.76
N ALA A 28 -0.19 5.22 -5.81
CA ALA A 28 -1.27 4.31 -6.16
C ALA A 28 -1.20 3.95 -7.63
N PHE A 29 -1.40 2.68 -7.93
CA PHE A 29 -1.37 2.18 -9.30
C PHE A 29 -2.32 1.00 -9.49
N VAL A 30 -2.79 0.84 -10.72
CA VAL A 30 -3.40 -0.41 -11.19
C VAL A 30 -2.27 -1.33 -11.63
N GLY A 31 -2.19 -2.49 -10.98
CA GLY A 31 -1.15 -3.48 -11.20
C GLY A 31 -1.68 -4.81 -11.68
N LYS A 32 -0.89 -5.50 -12.51
CA LYS A 32 -1.04 -6.93 -12.79
C LYS A 32 0.02 -7.71 -12.01
N LYS A 33 -0.40 -8.72 -11.25
CA LYS A 33 0.49 -9.57 -10.45
C LYS A 33 1.50 -10.30 -11.34
N ILE A 34 2.77 -10.23 -10.98
CA ILE A 34 3.85 -11.05 -11.58
C ILE A 34 4.23 -12.16 -10.58
N SER A 35 4.69 -11.81 -9.39
CA SER A 35 5.03 -12.76 -8.32
C SER A 35 4.77 -12.18 -6.93
N ILE A 36 4.53 -13.08 -5.97
CA ILE A 36 4.48 -12.77 -4.53
C ILE A 36 5.17 -13.93 -3.83
N GLU A 37 6.30 -13.64 -3.19
CA GLU A 37 7.18 -14.61 -2.56
C GLU A 37 7.24 -14.32 -1.06
N GLU A 38 7.02 -15.34 -0.24
CA GLU A 38 7.17 -15.23 1.21
C GLU A 38 8.65 -15.33 1.59
N ILE A 39 9.11 -14.42 2.44
CA ILE A 39 10.46 -14.45 3.00
C ILE A 39 10.41 -15.21 4.33
N LEU A 40 10.89 -16.44 4.30
CA LEU A 40 10.91 -17.35 5.45
C LEU A 40 12.05 -17.00 6.41
N ASN A 41 11.88 -15.94 7.21
CA ASN A 41 12.83 -15.60 8.29
C ASN A 41 12.15 -14.85 9.45
N ASN A 42 11.20 -15.51 10.11
CA ASN A 42 10.45 -14.91 11.22
C ASN A 42 11.09 -15.08 12.61
N LYS A 43 12.29 -15.66 12.71
CA LYS A 43 12.96 -15.90 14.00
C LYS A 43 14.40 -15.43 13.96
N GLN A 44 14.76 -14.58 14.91
CA GLN A 44 16.13 -14.19 15.17
C GLN A 44 16.55 -14.67 16.55
N LYS A 45 17.68 -15.37 16.64
CA LYS A 45 18.26 -15.77 17.91
C LYS A 45 19.32 -14.74 18.30
N ILE A 46 19.13 -14.08 19.44
CA ILE A 46 20.11 -13.18 20.03
C ILE A 46 20.51 -13.68 21.42
N LYS A 47 21.58 -13.13 21.98
CA LYS A 47 21.97 -13.38 23.37
C LYS A 47 21.51 -12.24 24.26
N ASP A 48 20.97 -12.56 25.42
CA ASP A 48 20.74 -11.59 26.49
C ASP A 48 22.09 -11.02 26.94
N PRO A 49 22.32 -9.70 26.87
CA PRO A 49 23.60 -9.11 27.24
C PRO A 49 23.90 -9.19 28.75
N ASN A 50 22.89 -9.40 29.60
CA ASN A 50 23.03 -9.47 31.06
C ASN A 50 23.14 -10.92 31.57
N SER A 51 22.38 -11.86 31.00
CA SER A 51 22.38 -13.26 31.45
C SER A 51 23.11 -14.23 30.53
N ASN A 52 23.50 -13.82 29.32
CA ASN A 52 24.06 -14.67 28.25
C ASN A 52 23.10 -15.80 27.80
N ASP A 53 21.82 -15.73 28.20
CA ASP A 53 20.77 -16.64 27.76
C ASP A 53 20.42 -16.42 26.30
N SER A 54 19.87 -17.45 25.66
CA SER A 54 19.34 -17.34 24.30
C SER A 54 17.94 -16.72 24.31
N ILE A 55 17.78 -15.57 23.64
CA ILE A 55 16.46 -14.96 23.37
C ILE A 55 16.08 -15.26 21.92
N ILE A 56 14.84 -15.72 21.72
CA ILE A 56 14.25 -15.88 20.38
C ILE A 56 13.32 -14.70 20.14
N ILE A 57 13.70 -13.81 19.23
CA ILE A 57 12.82 -12.75 18.71
C ILE A 57 12.00 -13.39 17.59
N VAL A 58 10.68 -13.34 17.72
CA VAL A 58 9.75 -13.79 16.69
C VAL A 58 9.15 -12.56 16.03
N ASN A 59 9.34 -12.42 14.71
CA ASN A 59 8.59 -11.45 13.94
C ASN A 59 7.14 -11.93 13.82
N LEU A 60 6.20 -11.09 14.26
CA LEU A 60 4.78 -11.40 14.26
C LEU A 60 4.14 -11.18 12.89
N ASP A 61 4.83 -10.48 11.99
CA ASP A 61 4.43 -10.31 10.61
C ASP A 61 5.27 -11.21 9.70
N GLN A 62 4.62 -11.88 8.76
CA GLN A 62 5.28 -12.51 7.62
C GLN A 62 5.62 -11.44 6.59
N GLU A 63 6.83 -11.52 6.05
CA GLU A 63 7.34 -10.61 5.03
C GLU A 63 7.17 -11.22 3.64
N PHE A 64 6.77 -10.39 2.68
CA PHE A 64 6.55 -10.79 1.30
C PHE A 64 7.25 -9.83 0.35
N LYS A 65 8.02 -10.39 -0.59
CA LYS A 65 8.51 -9.66 -1.75
C LYS A 65 7.49 -9.76 -2.87
N CYS A 66 6.94 -8.62 -3.28
CA CYS A 66 5.90 -8.55 -4.30
C CYS A 66 6.47 -7.91 -5.58
N ASN A 67 6.13 -8.47 -6.73
CA ASN A 67 6.46 -7.92 -8.04
C ASN A 67 5.20 -7.81 -8.90
N TYR A 68 4.97 -6.62 -9.47
CA TYR A 68 3.78 -6.28 -10.24
C TYR A 68 4.16 -5.50 -11.51
N GLN A 69 3.45 -5.76 -12.61
CA GLN A 69 3.46 -4.88 -13.78
C GLN A 69 2.57 -3.67 -13.49
N ILE A 70 3.07 -2.47 -13.75
CA ILE A 70 2.30 -1.23 -13.67
C ILE A 70 1.53 -1.05 -14.98
N LEU A 71 0.22 -1.11 -14.90
CA LEU A 71 -0.67 -0.91 -16.05
C LEU A 71 -1.13 0.54 -16.15
N GLN A 72 -1.31 1.20 -15.01
CA GLN A 72 -1.72 2.59 -14.92
C GLN A 72 -1.29 3.19 -13.58
N ASN A 73 -0.66 4.36 -13.61
CA ASN A 73 -0.49 5.18 -12.41
C ASN A 73 -1.81 5.87 -12.06
N VAL A 74 -2.15 5.92 -10.78
CA VAL A 74 -3.39 6.51 -10.25
C VAL A 74 -3.09 7.72 -9.36
N PHE A 75 -2.02 7.65 -8.57
CA PHE A 75 -1.57 8.75 -7.73
C PHE A 75 -0.06 8.71 -7.54
N ASN A 76 0.63 9.82 -7.82
CA ASN A 76 2.09 9.95 -7.86
C ASN A 76 2.77 8.93 -8.79
N LYS A 77 3.57 9.42 -9.74
CA LYS A 77 4.07 8.57 -10.82
C LYS A 77 5.16 7.60 -10.38
N ILE A 78 5.01 6.33 -10.70
CA ILE A 78 6.10 5.35 -10.68
C ILE A 78 6.68 5.23 -12.09
N ASN A 79 7.91 5.72 -12.29
CA ASN A 79 8.60 5.76 -13.59
C ASN A 79 9.22 4.40 -13.98
N LYS A 80 8.47 3.31 -13.86
CA LYS A 80 8.88 1.95 -14.24
C LYS A 80 7.69 1.17 -14.81
N HIS A 81 7.96 0.16 -15.62
CA HIS A 81 6.93 -0.76 -16.13
C HIS A 81 6.56 -1.85 -15.13
N THR A 82 7.46 -2.15 -14.21
CA THR A 82 7.27 -3.08 -13.11
C THR A 82 7.68 -2.42 -11.81
N ILE A 83 7.15 -2.93 -10.70
CA ILE A 83 7.49 -2.47 -9.36
C ILE A 83 7.68 -3.65 -8.44
N GLU A 84 8.79 -3.60 -7.70
CA GLU A 84 9.00 -4.43 -6.52
C GLU A 84 8.64 -3.64 -5.27
N PHE A 85 7.95 -4.28 -4.32
CA PHE A 85 7.63 -3.71 -3.02
C PHE A 85 7.54 -4.79 -1.95
N GLU A 86 7.72 -4.39 -0.70
CA GLU A 86 7.60 -5.26 0.47
C GLU A 86 6.17 -5.18 1.04
N ALA A 87 5.63 -6.32 1.46
CA ALA A 87 4.38 -6.38 2.22
C ALA A 87 4.59 -7.17 3.50
N TYR A 88 3.95 -6.71 4.57
CA TYR A 88 4.02 -7.32 5.89
C TYR A 88 2.60 -7.65 6.34
N ASP A 89 2.34 -8.91 6.67
CA ASP A 89 1.01 -9.37 7.06
C ASP A 89 1.06 -10.20 8.34
N HIS A 90 0.11 -9.92 9.25
CA HIS A 90 0.04 -10.56 10.55
C HIS A 90 -0.72 -11.89 10.52
N TYR A 91 -1.64 -12.04 9.57
CA TYR A 91 -2.61 -13.15 9.54
C TYR A 91 -2.29 -14.20 8.48
N GLY A 92 -1.10 -14.15 7.89
CA GLY A 92 -0.73 -15.11 6.86
C GLY A 92 -0.29 -14.43 5.57
N THR A 93 -0.74 -15.03 4.49
CA THR A 93 -0.56 -14.51 3.14
C THR A 93 -1.48 -13.31 2.87
N PRO A 94 -0.97 -12.21 2.27
CA PRO A 94 -1.79 -11.04 1.97
C PRO A 94 -2.96 -11.35 1.03
N ASP A 95 -4.15 -10.88 1.38
CA ASP A 95 -5.39 -11.14 0.63
C ASP A 95 -5.29 -10.77 -0.86
N PHE A 96 -4.53 -9.70 -1.18
CA PHE A 96 -4.35 -9.24 -2.56
C PHE A 96 -3.65 -10.29 -3.45
N LYS A 97 -2.95 -11.28 -2.87
CA LYS A 97 -2.35 -12.39 -3.61
C LYS A 97 -3.37 -13.18 -4.42
N ASN A 98 -4.64 -13.20 -3.99
CA ASN A 98 -5.69 -13.96 -4.66
C ASN A 98 -6.23 -13.29 -5.93
N TYR A 99 -5.69 -12.14 -6.33
CA TYR A 99 -6.19 -11.34 -7.44
C TYR A 99 -5.10 -11.08 -8.48
N GLU A 100 -5.46 -11.22 -9.76
CA GLU A 100 -4.56 -10.93 -10.88
C GLU A 100 -4.38 -9.42 -11.06
N TYR A 101 -5.47 -8.65 -10.93
CA TYR A 101 -5.49 -7.20 -11.10
C TYR A 101 -5.93 -6.50 -9.82
N ILE A 102 -5.17 -5.50 -9.41
CA ILE A 102 -5.42 -4.75 -8.17
C ILE A 102 -5.19 -3.26 -8.37
N LEU A 103 -5.90 -2.44 -7.60
CA LEU A 103 -5.50 -1.09 -7.25
C LEU A 103 -4.82 -1.17 -5.89
N LEU A 104 -3.53 -0.82 -5.83
CA LEU A 104 -2.71 -0.98 -4.63
C LEU A 104 -2.05 0.35 -4.25
N TYR A 105 -1.78 0.50 -2.96
CA TYR A 105 -1.31 1.74 -2.34
C TYR A 105 0.00 1.48 -1.60
N LEU A 106 1.00 2.30 -1.90
CA LEU A 106 2.37 2.17 -1.41
C LEU A 106 2.82 3.48 -0.73
N SER A 107 3.73 3.34 0.21
CA SER A 107 4.64 4.43 0.63
C SER A 107 6.03 4.16 0.06
N LYS A 108 6.83 5.21 -0.08
CA LYS A 108 8.23 5.14 -0.49
C LYS A 108 9.12 5.66 0.63
N ASP A 109 10.15 4.92 1.01
CA ASP A 109 11.13 5.39 2.00
C ASP A 109 12.20 6.31 1.38
N THR A 110 13.12 6.79 2.21
CA THR A 110 14.22 7.68 1.79
C THR A 110 15.22 6.99 0.87
N ASP A 111 15.34 5.66 0.95
CA ASP A 111 16.22 4.86 0.09
C ASP A 111 15.54 4.50 -1.24
N GLY A 112 14.27 4.89 -1.39
CA GLY A 112 13.45 4.69 -2.57
C GLY A 112 12.82 3.30 -2.67
N LYS A 113 12.84 2.52 -1.60
CA LYS A 113 12.10 1.25 -1.49
C LYS A 113 10.63 1.53 -1.29
N PHE A 114 9.80 0.68 -1.88
CA PHE A 114 8.36 0.76 -1.76
C PHE A 114 7.84 -0.26 -0.76
N THR A 115 6.90 0.17 0.08
CA THR A 115 6.24 -0.68 1.06
C THR A 115 4.74 -0.60 0.90
N TYR A 116 4.09 -1.76 0.94
CA TYR A 116 2.65 -1.90 0.91
C TYR A 116 1.99 -1.25 2.13
N MET A 117 1.01 -0.38 1.88
CA MET A 117 0.16 0.13 2.95
C MET A 117 -0.79 -0.98 3.41
N LYS A 118 -0.43 -1.62 4.53
CA LYS A 118 -1.14 -2.78 5.11
C LYS A 118 -2.68 -2.65 5.03
N TYR A 119 -3.30 -3.66 4.41
CA TYR A 119 -4.74 -3.81 4.17
C TYR A 119 -5.39 -2.77 3.22
N GLN A 120 -4.60 -2.03 2.47
CA GLN A 120 -5.09 -1.05 1.50
C GLN A 120 -4.92 -1.59 0.09
N PHE A 121 -5.97 -2.20 -0.45
CA PHE A 121 -6.07 -2.52 -1.86
C PHE A 121 -7.55 -2.58 -2.27
N ASP A 122 -7.79 -2.56 -3.58
CA ASP A 122 -9.07 -2.93 -4.18
C ASP A 122 -8.84 -3.97 -5.27
N ALA A 123 -9.57 -5.08 -5.20
CA ALA A 123 -9.58 -6.09 -6.24
C ALA A 123 -10.29 -5.58 -7.50
N LEU A 124 -9.68 -5.80 -8.66
CA LEU A 124 -10.18 -5.29 -9.93
C LEU A 124 -10.59 -6.42 -10.89
N LYS A 125 -11.41 -6.05 -11.86
CA LYS A 125 -11.72 -6.83 -13.06
C LYS A 125 -11.34 -6.02 -14.30
N SER A 126 -10.74 -6.68 -15.27
CA SER A 126 -10.53 -6.13 -16.60
C SER A 126 -11.87 -5.97 -17.33
N THR A 127 -11.97 -4.96 -18.18
CA THR A 127 -13.11 -4.66 -19.03
C THR A 127 -12.59 -4.21 -20.39
N ASN A 128 -13.47 -4.16 -21.39
CA ASN A 128 -13.13 -3.59 -22.71
C ASN A 128 -12.72 -2.11 -22.68
N LYS A 129 -12.92 -1.41 -21.56
CA LYS A 129 -12.62 0.01 -21.37
C LYS A 129 -11.60 0.26 -20.24
N GLY A 130 -10.79 -0.73 -19.87
CA GLY A 130 -9.84 -0.64 -18.77
C GLY A 130 -10.31 -1.41 -17.53
N PHE A 131 -10.14 -0.86 -16.33
CA PHE A 131 -10.37 -1.59 -15.08
C PHE A 131 -11.50 -1.01 -14.23
N LYS A 132 -12.19 -1.89 -13.49
CA LYS A 132 -13.18 -1.52 -12.46
C LYS A 132 -13.01 -2.39 -11.24
N GLY A 133 -13.46 -1.88 -10.09
CA GLY A 133 -13.60 -2.71 -8.89
C GLY A 133 -14.53 -3.89 -9.16
N ARG A 134 -14.38 -4.98 -8.39
CA ARG A 134 -15.29 -6.12 -8.48
C ARG A 134 -16.75 -5.72 -8.25
N ASN A 135 -16.99 -4.71 -7.41
CA ASN A 135 -18.29 -4.06 -7.16
C ASN A 135 -18.76 -3.10 -8.27
N GLY A 136 -18.04 -2.98 -9.39
CA GLY A 136 -18.37 -2.13 -10.53
C GLY A 136 -17.98 -0.65 -10.40
N LYS A 137 -17.40 -0.22 -9.27
CA LYS A 137 -16.93 1.16 -9.08
C LYS A 137 -15.73 1.46 -10.00
N SER A 138 -15.62 2.71 -10.46
CA SER A 138 -14.47 3.19 -11.24
C SER A 138 -13.22 3.34 -10.36
N ILE A 139 -12.04 3.34 -10.99
CA ILE A 139 -10.75 3.54 -10.32
C ILE A 139 -10.75 4.84 -9.50
N LYS A 140 -11.20 5.95 -10.11
CA LYS A 140 -11.36 7.24 -9.42
C LYS A 140 -12.17 7.11 -8.12
N LYS A 141 -13.32 6.45 -8.17
CA LYS A 141 -14.21 6.31 -7.01
C LYS A 141 -13.59 5.46 -5.90
N LEU A 142 -12.88 4.39 -6.26
CA LEU A 142 -12.17 3.53 -5.29
C LEU A 142 -11.04 4.31 -4.62
N PHE A 143 -10.19 4.95 -5.44
CA PHE A 143 -9.07 5.77 -4.97
C PHE A 143 -9.51 6.88 -4.01
N LEU A 144 -10.44 7.74 -4.44
CA LEU A 144 -10.90 8.86 -3.61
C LEU A 144 -11.56 8.39 -2.31
N ASN A 145 -12.28 7.27 -2.34
CA ASN A 145 -12.85 6.69 -1.14
C ASN A 145 -11.76 6.28 -0.14
N LYS A 146 -10.73 5.55 -0.59
CA LYS A 146 -9.59 5.17 0.27
C LYS A 146 -8.81 6.39 0.77
N LYS A 147 -8.47 7.33 -0.12
CA LYS A 147 -7.77 8.59 0.19
C LYS A 147 -8.47 9.38 1.30
N ASN A 148 -9.80 9.47 1.24
CA ASN A 148 -10.59 10.26 2.19
C ASN A 148 -11.06 9.49 3.44
N THR A 149 -10.78 8.19 3.53
CA THR A 149 -11.16 7.34 4.68
C THR A 149 -9.94 6.67 5.29
N THR A 150 -9.65 5.43 4.92
CA THR A 150 -8.64 4.58 5.55
C THR A 150 -7.20 5.06 5.36
N LEU A 151 -6.94 5.88 4.34
CA LEU A 151 -5.64 6.50 4.11
C LEU A 151 -5.52 7.90 4.71
N LYS A 152 -6.62 8.55 5.07
CA LYS A 152 -6.64 9.96 5.50
C LYS A 152 -5.71 10.20 6.69
N GLU A 153 -5.85 9.38 7.74
CA GLU A 153 -5.04 9.50 8.95
C GLU A 153 -3.55 9.23 8.68
N ARG A 154 -3.25 8.26 7.81
CA ARG A 154 -1.87 7.94 7.42
C ARG A 154 -1.24 9.11 6.66
N ILE A 155 -1.99 9.70 5.72
CA ILE A 155 -1.55 10.88 4.96
C ILE A 155 -1.30 12.05 5.91
N SER A 156 -2.26 12.38 6.79
CA SER A 156 -2.11 13.47 7.77
C SER A 156 -0.89 13.28 8.67
N PHE A 157 -0.65 12.08 9.18
CA PHE A 157 0.51 11.78 10.00
C PHE A 157 1.84 12.05 9.27
N TYR A 158 1.98 11.65 8.01
CA TYR A 158 3.20 11.92 7.25
C TYR A 158 3.36 13.41 6.91
N THR A 159 2.27 14.11 6.57
CA THR A 159 2.32 15.55 6.25
C THR A 159 2.72 16.38 7.49
N GLU A 160 2.22 16.07 8.67
CA GLU A 160 2.57 16.76 9.92
C GLU A 160 4.04 16.52 10.33
N ASN A 161 4.53 15.29 10.16
CA ASN A 161 5.93 14.95 10.47
C ASN A 161 6.94 15.41 9.42
N ASN A 162 6.52 15.70 8.18
CA ASN A 162 7.41 16.29 7.17
C ASN A 162 7.54 17.81 7.34
N ASN A 163 6.52 18.48 7.89
CA ASN A 163 6.54 19.92 8.17
C ASN A 163 7.26 20.28 9.48
N THR A 164 7.50 19.29 10.34
CA THR A 164 8.37 19.43 11.50
C THR A 164 9.65 18.68 11.16
N ASN A 165 10.84 19.30 11.24
CA ASN A 165 12.11 18.66 10.87
C ASN A 165 12.54 17.50 11.81
N ASN A 166 11.62 16.64 12.25
CA ASN A 166 11.88 15.45 13.02
C ASN A 166 11.87 14.24 12.10
N ILE A 167 13.01 13.98 11.46
CA ILE A 167 13.34 12.67 10.89
C ILE A 167 13.54 11.70 12.05
N GLY A 168 12.45 11.31 12.69
CA GLY A 168 12.40 10.29 13.72
C GLY A 168 11.38 9.28 13.28
N TYR A 169 11.84 8.12 12.80
CA TYR A 169 11.05 6.91 12.94
C TYR A 169 10.55 6.89 14.39
N ALA A 170 9.24 6.99 14.61
CA ALA A 170 8.71 6.70 15.93
C ALA A 170 8.95 5.20 16.14
N PRO A 171 9.85 4.77 17.04
CA PRO A 171 9.91 3.36 17.38
C PRO A 171 8.55 2.99 17.95
N TYR A 172 8.08 1.80 17.59
CA TYR A 172 6.88 1.15 18.11
C TYR A 172 7.04 0.78 19.61
N ASN A 173 7.52 1.72 20.43
CA ASN A 173 7.84 1.60 21.84
C ASN A 173 7.50 2.90 22.59
N LYS A 174 6.25 3.35 22.52
CA LYS A 174 5.63 4.04 23.67
C LYS A 174 4.71 3.05 24.36
N LYS A 175 5.26 2.30 25.32
CA LYS A 175 4.43 1.61 26.31
C LYS A 175 3.54 2.68 26.97
N PRO A 176 2.21 2.48 27.07
CA PRO A 176 1.39 3.38 27.85
C PRO A 176 1.91 3.35 29.30
N LYS A 177 2.19 4.53 29.86
CA LYS A 177 2.39 4.66 31.31
C LYS A 177 1.10 4.19 31.97
N ARG A 178 1.12 2.98 32.52
CA ARG A 178 0.11 2.57 33.50
C ARG A 178 0.35 3.41 34.74
N THR A 179 -0.48 4.43 34.94
CA THR A 179 -0.67 5.00 36.27
C THR A 179 -1.43 3.95 37.08
N CYS A 180 -0.71 3.26 37.97
CA CYS A 180 -1.38 2.59 39.08
C CYS A 180 -2.02 3.68 39.93
N LEU A 181 -3.35 3.70 39.98
CA LEU A 181 -4.06 4.38 41.06
C LEU A 181 -3.79 3.57 42.33
N ALA A 182 -3.23 4.23 43.34
CA ALA A 182 -3.16 3.75 44.72
C ALA A 182 -4.52 3.90 45.40
#